data_AF-A0A3D1PG37-F1
#
_entry.id   AF-A0A3D1PG37-F1
#
_cell.length_a   1.000
_cell.length_b   1.000
_cell.length_c   1.000
_cell.angle_alpha   90.00
_cell.angle_beta   90.00
_cell.angle_gamma   90.00
#
_symmetry.space_group_name_H-M   'P 1'
#
loop_
_entity.id
_entity.type
_entity.pdbx_description
1 polymer ?
#
loop_
_entity_poly.entity_id
_entity_poly.type
_entity_poly.pdbx_seq_one_letter_code
_entity_poly.pdbx_strand_id
1 'polypeptide(L)'
;MAKPVILTVDDDPEVLQAVARDLRREYGDRFRVIRAESGAIAMEALQQLKLRSDPVALFLVDQRMPQMSGVEFLEQALQLFPDTKRALLTAYADTDAAIRAINTTQIDYYLMKPWDPPEERLYPVLDDLLDDWLVKFRPPFEGIRVIGNRWSPHSHQIKDFLARNQVPYQWLDIELSEEAQQLVTYANCDRLSLPLVLLPDGSSLLQPTNIQVAEKIGLRTQADKPFYDLIIVGGGPAGLAAAVYGASEGLSTVMIEREAPGGQAGTSSRIENYLGFPVGLSGSDLARRAVDQARRFGVEILTPQEVSSIRVEDPYRFIQLASGTEISCHAMILALGVSWRRLSVPGLDRLTGAGVYYGAAQTEALSCKDEDVYIVGGANSAGQAAMYFSKYARHVTMLVRGESLTKSMSQYLIDQIAATP
;
A
#
# COMPACT_ATOMS: atom_id res chain seq x y z
N MET A 1 12.02 6.83 -1.30
CA MET A 1 11.67 7.83 -2.32
C MET A 1 12.86 8.76 -2.57
N ALA A 2 13.31 8.84 -3.82
CA ALA A 2 14.34 9.79 -4.22
C ALA A 2 13.83 11.24 -4.09
N LYS A 3 14.71 12.17 -3.70
CA LYS A 3 14.37 13.61 -3.68
C LYS A 3 14.00 14.07 -5.10
N PRO A 4 12.87 14.78 -5.31
CA PRO A 4 12.55 15.36 -6.60
C PRO A 4 13.66 16.28 -7.10
N VAL A 5 13.80 16.38 -8.41
CA VAL A 5 14.92 17.08 -9.05
C VAL A 5 14.58 18.54 -9.33
N ILE A 6 15.51 19.43 -9.06
CA ILE A 6 15.59 20.75 -9.68
C ILE A 6 16.70 20.69 -10.72
N LEU A 7 16.36 20.91 -11.98
CA LEU A 7 17.33 20.94 -13.08
C LEU A 7 17.62 22.39 -13.45
N THR A 8 18.87 22.81 -13.27
CA THR A 8 19.36 24.10 -13.76
C THR A 8 20.22 23.93 -15.00
N VAL A 9 19.96 24.75 -16.02
CA VAL A 9 20.66 24.71 -17.31
C VAL A 9 21.13 26.10 -17.68
N ASP A 10 22.44 26.25 -17.95
CA ASP A 10 23.07 27.51 -18.31
C ASP A 10 24.40 27.20 -19.02
N ASP A 11 24.71 27.91 -20.11
CA ASP A 11 25.97 27.72 -20.85
C ASP A 11 27.14 28.51 -20.24
N ASP A 12 26.87 29.49 -19.36
CA ASP A 12 27.89 30.19 -18.60
C ASP A 12 28.23 29.40 -17.31
N PRO A 13 29.45 28.84 -17.18
CA PRO A 13 29.82 28.03 -16.03
C PRO A 13 29.80 28.78 -14.70
N GLU A 14 30.10 30.09 -14.70
CA GLU A 14 30.12 30.90 -13.48
C GLU A 14 28.70 31.10 -12.95
N VAL A 15 27.77 31.39 -13.87
CA VAL A 15 26.35 31.56 -13.58
C VAL A 15 25.74 30.24 -13.12
N LEU A 16 26.00 29.14 -13.85
CA LEU A 16 25.53 27.80 -13.48
C LEU A 16 26.01 27.39 -12.08
N GLN A 17 27.26 27.71 -11.75
CA GLN A 17 27.84 27.43 -10.44
C GLN A 17 27.19 28.28 -9.34
N ALA A 18 26.94 29.55 -9.59
CA ALA A 18 26.26 30.45 -8.66
C ALA A 18 24.82 29.99 -8.37
N VAL A 19 24.01 29.76 -9.42
CA VAL A 19 22.64 29.25 -9.27
C VAL A 19 22.62 27.94 -8.51
N ALA A 20 23.45 26.97 -8.91
CA ALA A 20 23.45 25.66 -8.27
C ALA A 20 23.90 25.71 -6.81
N ARG A 21 24.79 26.62 -6.45
CA ARG A 21 25.20 26.86 -5.05
C ARG A 21 24.01 27.39 -4.25
N ASP A 22 23.33 28.41 -4.76
CA ASP A 22 22.23 29.06 -4.07
C ASP A 22 21.02 28.10 -3.94
N LEU A 23 20.74 27.31 -4.98
CA LEU A 23 19.72 26.25 -4.94
C LEU A 23 20.05 25.15 -3.95
N ARG A 24 21.31 24.68 -3.89
CA ARG A 24 21.71 23.62 -2.94
C ARG A 24 21.66 24.11 -1.50
N ARG A 25 22.00 25.38 -1.27
CA ARG A 25 21.97 26.01 0.05
C ARG A 25 20.55 26.01 0.64
N GLU A 26 19.56 26.40 -0.16
CA GLU A 26 18.18 26.53 0.32
C GLU A 26 17.36 25.23 0.18
N TYR A 27 17.51 24.53 -0.95
CA TYR A 27 16.62 23.43 -1.32
C TYR A 27 17.25 22.03 -1.20
N GLY A 28 18.55 21.93 -0.91
CA GLY A 28 19.29 20.65 -0.91
C GLY A 28 18.74 19.58 0.04
N ASP A 29 18.04 19.99 1.10
CA ASP A 29 17.40 19.08 2.06
C ASP A 29 16.16 18.39 1.49
N ARG A 30 15.42 19.05 0.60
CA ARG A 30 14.17 18.56 -0.01
C ARG A 30 14.33 18.07 -1.45
N PHE A 31 15.24 18.68 -2.20
CA PHE A 31 15.40 18.48 -3.64
C PHE A 31 16.82 18.10 -4.02
N ARG A 32 16.96 17.36 -5.13
CA ARG A 32 18.26 17.06 -5.74
C ARG A 32 18.54 18.04 -6.88
N VAL A 33 19.60 18.83 -6.76
CA VAL A 33 19.99 19.81 -7.78
C VAL A 33 20.89 19.18 -8.84
N ILE A 34 20.40 19.11 -10.08
CA ILE A 34 21.15 18.66 -11.26
C ILE A 34 21.52 19.88 -12.12
N ARG A 35 22.73 19.87 -12.67
CA ARG A 35 23.28 20.94 -13.50
C ARG A 35 23.51 20.40 -14.91
N ALA A 36 23.27 21.23 -15.91
CA ALA A 36 23.66 20.95 -17.29
C ALA A 36 24.22 22.22 -17.94
N GLU A 37 25.33 22.07 -18.67
CA GLU A 37 26.05 23.16 -19.33
C GLU A 37 25.51 23.46 -20.74
N SER A 38 24.50 22.72 -21.20
CA SER A 38 23.82 22.94 -22.47
C SER A 38 22.46 22.26 -22.50
N GLY A 39 21.59 22.69 -23.41
CA GLY A 39 20.30 22.03 -23.66
C GLY A 39 20.43 20.55 -24.04
N ALA A 40 21.46 20.18 -24.80
CA ALA A 40 21.69 18.78 -25.20
C ALA A 40 22.01 17.88 -23.99
N ILE A 41 22.94 18.32 -23.12
CA ILE A 41 23.29 17.60 -21.88
C ILE A 41 22.08 17.53 -20.94
N ALA A 42 21.30 18.60 -20.87
CA ALA A 42 20.06 18.63 -20.08
C ALA A 42 19.03 17.60 -20.57
N MET A 43 18.87 17.44 -21.89
CA MET A 43 17.97 16.45 -22.46
C MET A 43 18.43 15.01 -22.20
N GLU A 44 19.72 14.72 -22.31
CA GLU A 44 20.27 13.41 -21.92
C GLU A 44 20.01 13.12 -20.45
N ALA A 45 20.23 14.10 -19.57
CA ALA A 45 19.91 13.98 -18.15
C ALA A 45 18.41 13.70 -17.94
N LEU A 46 17.52 14.38 -18.65
CA LEU A 46 16.08 14.15 -18.54
C LEU A 46 15.65 12.76 -19.00
N GLN A 47 16.26 12.24 -20.07
CA GLN A 47 16.00 10.86 -20.51
C GLN A 47 16.42 9.85 -19.42
N GLN A 48 17.57 10.05 -18.79
CA GLN A 48 18.02 9.19 -17.69
C GLN A 48 17.11 9.28 -16.46
N LEU A 49 16.63 10.48 -16.12
CA LEU A 49 15.66 10.66 -15.04
C LEU A 49 14.33 9.98 -15.35
N LYS A 50 13.87 10.07 -16.60
CA LYS A 50 12.63 9.43 -17.05
C LYS A 50 12.71 7.91 -16.95
N LEU A 51 13.84 7.32 -17.38
CA LEU A 51 14.08 5.88 -17.26
C LEU A 51 14.08 5.39 -15.80
N ARG A 52 14.48 6.24 -14.85
CA ARG A 52 14.49 5.94 -13.42
C ARG A 52 13.19 6.28 -12.70
N SER A 53 12.22 6.87 -13.41
CA SER A 53 11.01 7.46 -12.81
C SER A 53 11.31 8.49 -11.71
N ASP A 54 12.45 9.18 -11.81
CA ASP A 54 12.80 10.25 -10.88
C ASP A 54 11.95 11.50 -11.22
N PRO A 55 11.15 12.03 -10.28
CA PRO A 55 10.32 13.19 -10.55
C PRO A 55 11.18 14.46 -10.67
N VAL A 56 10.80 15.35 -11.59
CA VAL A 56 11.39 16.69 -11.74
C VAL A 56 10.37 17.71 -11.30
N ALA A 57 10.76 18.58 -10.37
CA ALA A 57 9.90 19.59 -9.79
C ALA A 57 9.98 20.93 -10.53
N LEU A 58 11.19 21.31 -10.95
CA LEU A 58 11.46 22.60 -11.56
C LEU A 58 12.57 22.52 -12.61
N PHE A 59 12.34 23.17 -13.74
CA PHE A 59 13.33 23.58 -14.73
C PHE A 59 13.69 25.06 -14.50
N LEU A 60 14.98 25.35 -14.30
CA LEU A 60 15.52 26.70 -14.22
C LEU A 60 16.56 26.90 -15.31
N VAL A 61 16.17 27.55 -16.41
CA VAL A 61 16.88 27.44 -17.70
C VAL A 61 17.26 28.82 -18.22
N ASP A 62 18.50 29.00 -18.67
CA ASP A 62 18.89 30.22 -19.39
C ASP A 62 18.25 30.32 -20.76
N GLN A 63 17.83 31.53 -21.13
CA GLN A 63 17.22 31.74 -22.44
C GLN A 63 18.20 31.65 -23.60
N ARG A 64 19.42 32.17 -23.45
CA ARG A 64 20.39 32.38 -24.53
C ARG A 64 21.52 31.38 -24.46
N MET A 65 21.19 30.12 -24.78
CA MET A 65 22.19 29.07 -24.88
C MET A 65 22.56 28.77 -26.35
N PRO A 66 23.81 28.38 -26.65
CA PRO A 66 24.22 27.93 -27.98
C PRO A 66 23.44 26.69 -28.44
N GLN A 67 23.17 26.61 -29.73
CA GLN A 67 22.52 25.48 -30.44
C GLN A 67 21.05 25.20 -30.10
N MET A 68 20.64 25.39 -28.84
CA MET A 68 19.27 25.17 -28.36
C MET A 68 18.94 26.24 -27.32
N SER A 69 17.98 27.11 -27.61
CA SER A 69 17.51 28.12 -26.67
C SER A 69 16.76 27.50 -25.47
N GLY A 70 16.63 28.27 -24.39
CA GLY A 70 15.91 27.81 -23.19
C GLY A 70 14.45 27.43 -23.48
N VAL A 71 13.77 28.20 -24.33
CA VAL A 71 12.41 27.91 -24.79
C VAL A 71 12.33 26.60 -25.58
N GLU A 72 13.23 26.38 -26.55
CA GLU A 72 13.27 25.15 -27.35
C GLU A 72 13.55 23.91 -26.47
N PHE A 73 14.41 24.06 -25.47
CA PHE A 73 14.64 23.01 -24.47
C PHE A 73 13.37 22.71 -23.68
N LEU A 74 12.68 23.73 -23.14
CA LEU A 74 11.47 23.54 -22.34
C LEU A 74 10.35 22.87 -23.16
N GLU A 75 10.21 23.23 -24.43
CA GLU A 75 9.26 22.63 -25.38
C GLU A 75 9.47 21.12 -25.52
N GLN A 76 10.72 20.67 -25.58
CA GLN A 76 11.07 19.23 -25.65
C GLN A 76 10.97 18.54 -24.28
N ALA A 77 11.43 19.22 -23.22
CA ALA A 77 11.41 18.69 -21.86
C ALA A 77 9.97 18.42 -21.37
N LEU A 78 9.00 19.25 -21.77
CA LEU A 78 7.59 19.08 -21.43
C LEU A 78 6.95 17.82 -22.02
N GLN A 79 7.47 17.31 -23.14
CA GLN A 79 7.01 16.02 -23.68
C GLN A 79 7.37 14.86 -22.74
N LEU A 80 8.44 15.01 -21.95
CA LEU A 80 8.90 14.00 -20.99
C LEU A 80 8.32 14.21 -19.59
N PHE A 81 8.21 15.47 -19.14
CA PHE A 81 7.76 15.84 -17.80
C PHE A 81 6.76 17.01 -17.83
N PRO A 82 5.49 16.75 -18.21
CA PRO A 82 4.48 17.79 -18.46
C PRO A 82 4.09 18.59 -17.20
N ASP A 83 4.22 17.99 -16.01
CA ASP A 83 3.80 18.60 -14.74
C ASP A 83 4.90 19.45 -14.07
N THR A 84 6.08 19.56 -14.68
CA THR A 84 7.24 20.26 -14.10
C THR A 84 7.06 21.78 -14.18
N LYS A 85 7.46 22.50 -13.13
CA LYS A 85 7.48 23.97 -13.15
C LYS A 85 8.60 24.52 -14.02
N ARG A 86 8.39 25.70 -14.58
CA ARG A 86 9.27 26.32 -15.58
C ARG A 86 9.63 27.74 -15.19
N ALA A 87 10.89 27.97 -14.89
CA ALA A 87 11.45 29.28 -14.69
C ALA A 87 12.55 29.55 -15.72
N LEU A 88 12.45 30.67 -16.43
CA LEU A 88 13.43 31.09 -17.43
C LEU A 88 14.34 32.18 -16.86
N LEU A 89 15.65 32.03 -16.95
CA LEU A 89 16.64 33.04 -16.60
C LEU A 89 16.92 33.93 -17.81
N THR A 90 16.84 35.26 -17.63
CA THR A 90 17.00 36.22 -18.73
C THR A 90 17.84 37.45 -18.34
N ALA A 91 18.46 38.08 -19.34
CA ALA A 91 19.06 39.42 -19.23
C ALA A 91 18.14 40.48 -19.86
N TYR A 92 18.29 41.74 -19.42
CA TYR A 92 17.42 42.92 -19.63
C TYR A 92 16.99 43.28 -21.08
N ALA A 93 17.45 42.55 -22.10
CA ALA A 93 17.31 42.91 -23.51
C ALA A 93 16.39 42.02 -24.36
N ASP A 94 15.73 41.00 -23.78
CA ASP A 94 14.97 39.99 -24.55
C ASP A 94 13.45 39.98 -24.32
N THR A 95 12.90 41.05 -23.77
CA THR A 95 11.47 41.13 -23.41
C THR A 95 10.53 40.80 -24.58
N ASP A 96 10.84 41.19 -25.82
CA ASP A 96 9.98 40.88 -26.98
C ASP A 96 10.04 39.41 -27.46
N ALA A 97 11.17 38.73 -27.27
CA ALA A 97 11.30 37.30 -27.56
C ALA A 97 10.70 36.45 -26.44
N ALA A 98 10.86 36.88 -25.19
CA ALA A 98 10.28 36.26 -24.01
C ALA A 98 8.74 36.34 -24.01
N ILE A 99 8.15 37.47 -24.41
CA ILE A 99 6.67 37.64 -24.46
C ILE A 99 6.02 36.67 -25.46
N ARG A 100 6.68 36.34 -26.58
CA ARG A 100 6.14 35.37 -27.55
C ARG A 100 6.14 33.93 -27.04
N ALA A 101 7.07 33.58 -26.13
CA ALA A 101 7.15 32.26 -25.54
C ALA A 101 6.00 31.96 -24.56
N ILE A 102 5.42 32.99 -23.92
CA ILE A 102 4.28 32.87 -22.98
C ILE A 102 3.13 32.05 -23.57
N ASN A 103 2.81 32.26 -24.85
CA ASN A 103 1.65 31.64 -25.49
C ASN A 103 1.90 30.21 -26.00
N THR A 104 3.16 29.79 -26.16
CA THR A 104 3.51 28.50 -26.80
C THR A 104 4.06 27.47 -25.80
N THR A 105 4.87 27.89 -24.81
CA THR A 105 5.57 26.98 -23.86
C THR A 105 5.04 27.01 -22.42
N GLN A 106 4.08 27.89 -22.10
CA GLN A 106 3.49 28.02 -20.76
C GLN A 106 4.56 28.19 -19.65
N ILE A 107 5.53 29.08 -19.84
CA ILE A 107 6.53 29.40 -18.80
C ILE A 107 5.83 29.90 -17.53
N ASP A 108 6.14 29.32 -16.36
CA ASP A 108 5.50 29.69 -15.09
C ASP A 108 6.07 31.00 -14.53
N TYR A 109 7.37 31.29 -14.73
CA TYR A 109 8.00 32.54 -14.26
C TYR A 109 9.27 32.95 -15.04
N TYR A 110 9.61 34.25 -15.02
CA TYR A 110 10.86 34.80 -15.56
C TYR A 110 11.73 35.40 -14.46
N LEU A 111 12.95 34.88 -14.31
CA LEU A 111 13.94 35.36 -13.36
C LEU A 111 14.99 36.21 -14.06
N MET A 112 15.24 37.38 -13.49
CA MET A 112 16.20 38.34 -14.03
C MET A 112 17.59 38.13 -13.43
N LYS A 113 18.62 38.06 -14.28
CA LYS A 113 20.02 38.09 -13.85
C LYS A 113 20.50 39.54 -13.67
N PRO A 114 21.29 39.87 -12.61
CA PRO A 114 21.64 39.02 -11.46
C PRO A 114 20.54 39.01 -10.38
N TRP A 115 20.41 37.87 -9.70
CA TRP A 115 19.41 37.62 -8.65
C TRP A 115 19.96 37.85 -7.22
N ASP A 116 21.10 38.53 -7.07
CA ASP A 116 21.65 38.88 -5.76
C ASP A 116 20.90 40.10 -5.16
N PRO A 117 20.48 40.06 -3.89
CA PRO A 117 20.53 38.92 -2.97
C PRO A 117 19.47 37.84 -3.28
N PRO A 118 19.82 36.54 -3.27
CA PRO A 118 18.91 35.45 -3.65
C PRO A 118 17.70 35.33 -2.72
N GLU A 119 17.83 35.76 -1.46
CA GLU A 119 16.74 35.77 -0.46
C GLU A 119 15.58 36.68 -0.87
N GLU A 120 15.84 37.71 -1.67
CA GLU A 120 14.81 38.66 -2.13
C GLU A 120 14.32 38.35 -3.55
N ARG A 121 15.21 37.85 -4.43
CA ARG A 121 14.96 37.81 -5.87
C ARG A 121 14.84 36.41 -6.47
N LEU A 122 15.37 35.39 -5.79
CA LEU A 122 15.37 34.01 -6.27
C LEU A 122 14.43 33.13 -5.44
N TYR A 123 14.65 33.05 -4.12
CA TYR A 123 13.96 32.07 -3.27
C TYR A 123 12.44 32.26 -3.21
N PRO A 124 11.89 33.48 -3.00
CA PRO A 124 10.44 33.66 -2.91
C PRO A 124 9.69 33.15 -4.15
N VAL A 125 10.27 33.35 -5.33
CA VAL A 125 9.71 32.89 -6.60
C VAL A 125 9.76 31.37 -6.70
N LEU A 126 10.90 30.77 -6.35
CA LEU A 126 11.06 29.32 -6.45
C LEU A 126 10.23 28.60 -5.39
N ASP A 127 10.04 29.18 -4.21
CA ASP A 127 9.18 28.66 -3.15
C ASP A 127 7.74 28.53 -3.65
N ASP A 128 7.17 29.59 -4.23
CA ASP A 128 5.82 29.57 -4.80
C ASP A 128 5.65 28.48 -5.87
N LEU A 129 6.63 28.34 -6.76
CA LEU A 129 6.60 27.32 -7.82
C LEU A 129 6.70 25.90 -7.25
N LEU A 130 7.67 25.67 -6.35
CA LEU A 130 7.93 24.36 -5.76
C LEU A 130 6.79 23.94 -4.83
N ASP A 131 6.18 24.85 -4.10
CA ASP A 131 5.03 24.56 -3.24
C ASP A 131 3.77 24.25 -4.07
N ASP A 132 3.49 24.99 -5.16
CA ASP A 132 2.39 24.63 -6.08
C ASP A 132 2.63 23.24 -6.72
N TRP A 133 3.88 22.93 -7.06
CA TRP A 133 4.23 21.59 -7.54
C TRP A 133 3.98 20.53 -6.47
N LEU A 134 4.44 20.74 -5.24
CA LEU A 134 4.29 19.77 -4.14
C LEU A 134 2.84 19.53 -3.75
N VAL A 135 1.98 20.55 -3.82
CA VAL A 135 0.54 20.39 -3.57
C VAL A 135 -0.10 19.44 -4.57
N LYS A 136 0.33 19.50 -5.84
CA LYS A 136 -0.19 18.68 -6.94
C LYS A 136 0.54 17.34 -7.08
N PHE A 137 1.80 17.28 -6.67
CA PHE A 137 2.64 16.10 -6.85
C PHE A 137 2.09 14.91 -6.06
N ARG A 138 1.85 13.84 -6.79
CA ARG A 138 1.55 12.53 -6.23
C ARG A 138 2.72 11.63 -6.58
N PRO A 139 3.62 11.31 -5.62
CA PRO A 139 4.68 10.38 -5.92
C PRO A 139 4.09 9.04 -6.35
N PRO A 140 4.71 8.35 -7.32
CA PRO A 140 4.27 7.01 -7.69
C PRO A 140 4.34 6.11 -6.46
N PHE A 141 3.29 5.31 -6.26
CA PHE A 141 3.26 4.36 -5.15
C PHE A 141 4.34 3.29 -5.37
N GLU A 142 5.38 3.33 -4.54
CA GLU A 142 6.41 2.30 -4.48
C GLU A 142 5.87 1.14 -3.61
N GLY A 143 5.29 0.11 -4.25
CA GLY A 143 4.75 -1.04 -3.54
C GLY A 143 3.87 -1.94 -4.39
N ILE A 144 3.17 -2.86 -3.73
CA ILE A 144 2.22 -3.77 -4.39
C ILE A 144 0.96 -3.01 -4.81
N ARG A 145 0.60 -3.07 -6.08
CA ARG A 145 -0.65 -2.52 -6.59
C ARG A 145 -1.60 -3.65 -6.95
N VAL A 146 -2.83 -3.58 -6.48
CA VAL A 146 -3.91 -4.51 -6.82
C VAL A 146 -4.91 -3.76 -7.66
N ILE A 147 -5.04 -4.14 -8.93
CA ILE A 147 -6.02 -3.57 -9.85
C ILE A 147 -7.18 -4.55 -9.95
N GLY A 148 -8.39 -4.09 -9.70
CA GLY A 148 -9.56 -4.97 -9.70
C GLY A 148 -10.85 -4.19 -9.63
N ASN A 149 -11.96 -4.91 -9.79
CA ASN A 149 -13.30 -4.36 -9.61
C ASN A 149 -13.71 -4.48 -8.14
N ARG A 150 -14.36 -3.46 -7.59
CA ARG A 150 -14.88 -3.45 -6.21
C ARG A 150 -15.77 -4.66 -5.89
N TRP A 151 -16.57 -5.11 -6.85
CA TRP A 151 -17.54 -6.20 -6.70
C TRP A 151 -17.00 -7.56 -7.15
N SER A 152 -15.68 -7.71 -7.20
CA SER A 152 -15.04 -8.99 -7.53
C SER A 152 -14.65 -9.74 -6.24
N PRO A 153 -15.20 -10.95 -6.00
CA PRO A 153 -14.81 -11.78 -4.86
C PRO A 153 -13.32 -12.07 -4.80
N HIS A 154 -12.70 -12.27 -5.96
CA HIS A 154 -11.28 -12.56 -6.05
C HIS A 154 -10.43 -11.30 -5.76
N SER A 155 -10.89 -10.11 -6.17
CA SER A 155 -10.22 -8.87 -5.78
C SER A 155 -10.28 -8.66 -4.26
N HIS A 156 -11.43 -8.91 -3.64
CA HIS A 156 -11.57 -8.91 -2.18
C HIS A 156 -10.63 -9.92 -1.51
N GLN A 157 -10.55 -11.14 -2.02
CA GLN A 157 -9.70 -12.20 -1.46
C GLN A 157 -8.22 -11.78 -1.40
N ILE A 158 -7.68 -11.22 -2.50
CA ILE A 158 -6.29 -10.75 -2.55
C ILE A 158 -6.05 -9.56 -1.61
N LYS A 159 -6.97 -8.59 -1.62
CA LYS A 159 -6.93 -7.42 -0.73
C LYS A 159 -6.95 -7.82 0.75
N ASP A 160 -7.84 -8.72 1.13
CA ASP A 160 -7.96 -9.25 2.50
C ASP A 160 -6.70 -10.02 2.90
N PHE A 161 -6.19 -10.87 2.01
CA PHE A 161 -4.95 -11.62 2.24
C PHE A 161 -3.75 -10.71 2.51
N LEU A 162 -3.52 -9.69 1.68
CA LEU A 162 -2.43 -8.73 1.86
C LEU A 162 -2.61 -7.93 3.16
N ALA A 163 -3.81 -7.42 3.42
CA ALA A 163 -4.11 -6.66 4.64
C ALA A 163 -3.88 -7.47 5.91
N ARG A 164 -4.35 -8.72 5.95
CA ARG A 164 -4.23 -9.59 7.13
C ARG A 164 -2.80 -10.07 7.36
N ASN A 165 -2.00 -10.21 6.32
CA ASN A 165 -0.56 -10.45 6.43
C ASN A 165 0.26 -9.16 6.62
N GLN A 166 -0.42 -8.00 6.80
CA GLN A 166 0.19 -6.70 7.06
C GLN A 166 1.15 -6.24 5.97
N VAL A 167 0.83 -6.61 4.74
CA VAL A 167 1.57 -6.21 3.55
C VAL A 167 0.91 -4.95 2.99
N PRO A 168 1.59 -3.79 2.98
CA PRO A 168 1.04 -2.58 2.40
C PRO A 168 0.79 -2.76 0.91
N TYR A 169 -0.36 -2.29 0.44
CA TYR A 169 -0.71 -2.28 -0.97
C TYR A 169 -1.58 -1.06 -1.30
N GLN A 170 -1.60 -0.69 -2.57
CA GLN A 170 -2.56 0.25 -3.13
C GLN A 170 -3.56 -0.51 -3.97
N TRP A 171 -4.86 -0.32 -3.69
CA TRP A 171 -5.91 -0.82 -4.56
C TRP A 171 -6.34 0.26 -5.54
N LEU A 172 -6.44 -0.10 -6.81
CA LEU A 172 -6.94 0.75 -7.88
C LEU A 172 -8.22 0.13 -8.45
N ASP A 173 -9.34 0.84 -8.30
CA ASP A 173 -10.61 0.42 -8.89
C ASP A 173 -10.59 0.67 -10.39
N ILE A 174 -10.73 -0.39 -11.18
CA ILE A 174 -10.70 -0.32 -12.65
C ILE A 174 -11.83 0.56 -13.22
N GLU A 175 -12.94 0.71 -12.51
CA GLU A 175 -14.07 1.53 -12.97
C GLU A 175 -13.83 3.02 -12.76
N LEU A 176 -13.04 3.38 -11.74
CA LEU A 176 -12.89 4.77 -11.29
C LEU A 176 -11.51 5.37 -11.60
N SER A 177 -10.48 4.54 -11.79
CA SER A 177 -9.10 4.98 -11.96
C SER A 177 -8.65 4.91 -13.41
N GLU A 178 -8.31 6.06 -14.00
CA GLU A 178 -7.69 6.12 -15.34
C GLU A 178 -6.33 5.41 -15.36
N GLU A 179 -5.55 5.54 -14.29
CA GLU A 179 -4.27 4.83 -14.12
C GLU A 179 -4.49 3.31 -14.19
N ALA A 180 -5.50 2.78 -13.48
CA ALA A 180 -5.83 1.35 -13.54
C ALA A 180 -6.14 0.88 -14.96
N GLN A 181 -6.89 1.69 -15.71
CA GLN A 181 -7.27 1.36 -17.09
C GLN A 181 -6.04 1.32 -18.00
N GLN A 182 -5.14 2.30 -17.88
CA GLN A 182 -3.88 2.33 -18.63
C GLN A 182 -2.99 1.13 -18.30
N LEU A 183 -2.83 0.82 -17.01
CA LEU A 183 -2.02 -0.31 -16.56
C LEU A 183 -2.53 -1.66 -17.07
N VAL A 184 -3.86 -1.86 -17.11
CA VAL A 184 -4.50 -3.05 -17.69
C VAL A 184 -4.25 -3.14 -19.20
N THR A 185 -4.35 -2.01 -19.92
CA THR A 185 -4.02 -1.98 -21.35
C THR A 185 -2.55 -2.31 -21.61
N TYR A 186 -1.62 -1.78 -20.81
CA TYR A 186 -0.18 -2.09 -20.96
C TYR A 186 0.14 -3.54 -20.61
N ALA A 187 -0.54 -4.12 -19.62
CA ALA A 187 -0.42 -5.54 -19.29
C ALA A 187 -1.07 -6.46 -20.34
N ASN A 188 -1.74 -5.89 -21.36
CA ASN A 188 -2.48 -6.63 -22.38
C ASN A 188 -3.44 -7.67 -21.80
N CYS A 189 -4.12 -7.31 -20.70
CA CYS A 189 -5.05 -8.21 -20.01
C CYS A 189 -6.51 -7.78 -20.24
N ASP A 190 -7.40 -8.77 -20.29
CA ASP A 190 -8.85 -8.53 -20.36
C ASP A 190 -9.35 -8.05 -18.99
N ARG A 191 -10.27 -7.08 -18.99
CA ARG A 191 -10.96 -6.61 -17.78
C ARG A 191 -11.72 -7.73 -17.08
N LEU A 192 -12.14 -8.76 -17.81
CA LEU A 192 -12.78 -9.96 -17.24
C LEU A 192 -11.80 -10.86 -16.48
N SER A 193 -10.49 -10.70 -16.70
CA SER A 193 -9.42 -11.49 -16.07
C SER A 193 -8.79 -10.81 -14.86
N LEU A 194 -9.51 -9.89 -14.19
CA LEU A 194 -9.04 -9.23 -12.97
C LEU A 194 -9.26 -10.11 -11.72
N PRO A 195 -8.50 -9.89 -10.63
CA PRO A 195 -7.53 -8.81 -10.42
C PRO A 195 -6.15 -9.04 -11.05
N LEU A 196 -5.47 -7.93 -11.31
CA LEU A 196 -4.07 -7.86 -11.69
C LEU A 196 -3.25 -7.35 -10.50
N VAL A 197 -2.23 -8.09 -10.08
CA VAL A 197 -1.31 -7.68 -9.01
C VAL A 197 0.02 -7.28 -9.63
N LEU A 198 0.43 -6.04 -9.43
CA LEU A 198 1.74 -5.52 -9.83
C LEU A 198 2.68 -5.49 -8.63
N LEU A 199 3.88 -6.02 -8.79
CA LEU A 199 4.86 -6.19 -7.73
C LEU A 199 6.00 -5.17 -7.86
N PRO A 200 6.70 -4.85 -6.74
CA PRO A 200 7.83 -3.90 -6.76
C PRO A 200 9.00 -4.33 -7.66
N ASP A 201 9.15 -5.63 -7.93
CA ASP A 201 10.17 -6.18 -8.82
C ASP A 201 9.84 -6.00 -10.32
N GLY A 202 8.73 -5.34 -10.64
CA GLY A 202 8.24 -5.13 -12.00
C GLY A 202 7.45 -6.31 -12.58
N SER A 203 7.37 -7.44 -11.86
CA SER A 203 6.56 -8.57 -12.29
C SER A 203 5.08 -8.36 -12.00
N SER A 204 4.22 -9.11 -12.70
CA SER A 204 2.77 -9.03 -12.54
C SER A 204 2.14 -10.41 -12.47
N LEU A 205 1.04 -10.54 -11.72
CA LEU A 205 0.24 -11.75 -11.62
C LEU A 205 -1.21 -11.47 -11.98
N LEU A 206 -1.78 -12.26 -12.88
CA LEU A 206 -3.19 -12.17 -13.30
C LEU A 206 -4.01 -13.25 -12.61
N GLN A 207 -5.09 -12.87 -11.93
CA GLN A 207 -5.94 -13.74 -11.10
C GLN A 207 -5.15 -14.68 -10.18
N PRO A 208 -4.15 -14.17 -9.41
CA PRO A 208 -3.31 -15.05 -8.63
C PRO A 208 -4.07 -15.72 -7.49
N THR A 209 -3.63 -16.90 -7.11
CA THR A 209 -3.98 -17.47 -5.81
C THR A 209 -3.20 -16.77 -4.69
N ASN A 210 -3.69 -16.87 -3.44
CA ASN A 210 -2.97 -16.33 -2.28
C ASN A 210 -1.55 -16.92 -2.15
N ILE A 211 -1.35 -18.19 -2.51
CA ILE A 211 -0.01 -18.84 -2.50
C ILE A 211 0.93 -18.17 -3.49
N GLN A 212 0.48 -17.91 -4.72
CA GLN A 212 1.30 -17.23 -5.74
C GLN A 212 1.68 -15.82 -5.32
N VAL A 213 0.77 -15.09 -4.66
CA VAL A 213 1.09 -13.78 -4.08
C VAL A 213 2.11 -13.96 -2.95
N ALA A 214 1.89 -14.89 -2.02
CA ALA A 214 2.74 -15.17 -0.87
C ALA A 214 4.21 -15.44 -1.25
N GLU A 215 4.43 -16.27 -2.27
CA GLU A 215 5.76 -16.57 -2.79
C GLU A 215 6.48 -15.33 -3.31
N LYS A 216 5.76 -14.45 -4.01
CA LYS A 216 6.31 -13.19 -4.55
C LYS A 216 6.61 -12.14 -3.50
N ILE A 217 5.90 -12.14 -2.37
CA ILE A 217 6.14 -11.21 -1.26
C ILE A 217 7.09 -11.77 -0.19
N GLY A 218 7.65 -12.96 -0.42
CA GLY A 218 8.63 -13.59 0.47
C GLY A 218 8.05 -14.19 1.74
N LEU A 219 6.74 -14.52 1.77
CA LEU A 219 6.19 -15.34 2.85
C LEU A 219 6.69 -16.77 2.72
N ARG A 220 6.94 -17.42 3.86
CA ARG A 220 7.31 -18.83 3.90
C ARG A 220 6.09 -19.69 3.61
N THR A 221 6.11 -20.39 2.49
CA THR A 221 5.07 -21.34 2.07
C THR A 221 5.53 -22.79 2.15
N GLN A 222 6.82 -23.05 2.35
CA GLN A 222 7.41 -24.39 2.40
C GLN A 222 8.14 -24.62 3.72
N ALA A 223 8.09 -25.86 4.19
CA ALA A 223 8.78 -26.28 5.40
C ALA A 223 10.27 -26.48 5.15
N ASP A 224 11.12 -25.96 6.03
CA ASP A 224 12.56 -26.18 5.99
C ASP A 224 12.94 -27.63 6.32
N LYS A 225 12.11 -28.33 7.10
CA LYS A 225 12.37 -29.69 7.59
C LYS A 225 11.20 -30.62 7.28
N PRO A 226 11.47 -31.92 7.03
CA PRO A 226 10.42 -32.93 6.93
C PRO A 226 9.88 -33.38 8.31
N PHE A 227 10.56 -32.99 9.40
CA PHE A 227 10.27 -33.40 10.76
C PHE A 227 10.42 -32.24 11.78
N TYR A 228 9.50 -32.17 12.73
CA TYR A 228 9.49 -31.19 13.83
C TYR A 228 9.17 -31.87 15.17
N ASP A 229 9.60 -31.27 16.28
CA ASP A 229 9.17 -31.74 17.60
C ASP A 229 7.69 -31.41 17.83
N LEU A 230 7.26 -30.23 17.36
CA LEU A 230 5.90 -29.72 17.50
C LEU A 230 5.36 -29.13 16.19
N ILE A 231 4.24 -29.66 15.71
CA ILE A 231 3.41 -29.05 14.66
C ILE A 231 2.19 -28.39 15.29
N ILE A 232 1.91 -27.15 14.91
CA ILE A 232 0.71 -26.42 15.31
C ILE A 232 -0.12 -26.13 14.06
N VAL A 233 -1.35 -26.62 14.03
CA VAL A 233 -2.27 -26.36 12.92
C VAL A 233 -3.24 -25.25 13.32
N GLY A 234 -3.12 -24.10 12.68
CA GLY A 234 -3.88 -22.87 12.94
C GLY A 234 -3.03 -21.79 13.60
N GLY A 235 -3.05 -20.59 13.00
CA GLY A 235 -2.31 -19.40 13.42
C GLY A 235 -3.14 -18.38 14.18
N GLY A 236 -4.24 -18.79 14.82
CA GLY A 236 -5.01 -17.95 15.74
C GLY A 236 -4.29 -17.71 17.08
N PRO A 237 -4.91 -17.00 18.04
CA PRO A 237 -4.29 -16.71 19.35
C PRO A 237 -3.80 -17.95 20.10
N ALA A 238 -4.56 -19.05 20.03
CA ALA A 238 -4.17 -20.32 20.64
C ALA A 238 -2.91 -20.93 19.99
N GLY A 239 -2.85 -20.93 18.65
CA GLY A 239 -1.70 -21.47 17.92
C GLY A 239 -0.45 -20.61 18.07
N LEU A 240 -0.60 -19.29 18.01
CA LEU A 240 0.48 -18.33 18.26
C LEU A 240 1.04 -18.47 19.68
N ALA A 241 0.18 -18.60 20.69
CA ALA A 241 0.62 -18.84 22.06
C ALA A 241 1.37 -20.18 22.18
N ALA A 242 0.81 -21.25 21.63
CA ALA A 242 1.46 -22.56 21.60
C ALA A 242 2.83 -22.52 20.91
N ALA A 243 2.95 -21.74 19.83
CA ALA A 243 4.19 -21.61 19.07
C ALA A 243 5.27 -20.91 19.89
N VAL A 244 4.93 -19.80 20.55
CA VAL A 244 5.83 -19.07 21.43
C VAL A 244 6.34 -19.96 22.56
N TYR A 245 5.43 -20.67 23.26
CA TYR A 245 5.80 -21.54 24.38
C TYR A 245 6.56 -22.79 23.94
N GLY A 246 6.17 -23.41 22.82
CA GLY A 246 6.87 -24.57 22.28
C GLY A 246 8.32 -24.25 21.93
N ALA A 247 8.53 -23.16 21.19
CA ALA A 247 9.88 -22.75 20.78
C ALA A 247 10.70 -22.20 21.95
N SER A 248 10.11 -21.54 22.95
CA SER A 248 10.85 -21.05 24.12
C SER A 248 11.44 -22.18 24.98
N GLU A 249 10.80 -23.35 24.97
CA GLU A 249 11.31 -24.57 25.63
C GLU A 249 12.28 -25.37 24.73
N GLY A 250 12.66 -24.84 23.58
CA GLY A 250 13.67 -25.42 22.69
C GLY A 250 13.15 -26.45 21.70
N LEU A 251 11.82 -26.60 21.53
CA LEU A 251 11.25 -27.49 20.54
C LEU A 251 11.42 -26.92 19.12
N SER A 252 11.86 -27.75 18.18
CA SER A 252 11.76 -27.43 16.74
C SER A 252 10.29 -27.35 16.36
N THR A 253 9.78 -26.13 16.22
CA THR A 253 8.34 -25.85 16.13
C THR A 253 7.98 -25.24 14.78
N VAL A 254 6.93 -25.78 14.13
CA VAL A 254 6.30 -25.19 12.95
C VAL A 254 4.82 -24.91 13.20
N MET A 255 4.37 -23.72 12.79
CA MET A 255 2.98 -23.31 12.82
C MET A 255 2.47 -23.14 11.38
N ILE A 256 1.31 -23.72 11.09
CA ILE A 256 0.74 -23.78 9.73
C ILE A 256 -0.59 -23.06 9.74
N GLU A 257 -0.73 -22.04 8.89
CA GLU A 257 -1.90 -21.18 8.83
C GLU A 257 -2.38 -21.04 7.38
N ARG A 258 -3.67 -21.30 7.15
CA ARG A 258 -4.26 -21.34 5.81
C ARG A 258 -4.48 -19.98 5.16
N GLU A 259 -4.59 -18.92 5.96
CA GLU A 259 -4.89 -17.56 5.49
C GLU A 259 -3.82 -16.57 5.94
N ALA A 260 -3.86 -16.20 7.23
CA ALA A 260 -2.97 -15.21 7.81
C ALA A 260 -2.92 -15.38 9.33
N PRO A 261 -1.76 -15.22 9.98
CA PRO A 261 -1.66 -15.24 11.43
C PRO A 261 -2.59 -14.23 12.11
N GLY A 262 -3.08 -14.57 13.30
CA GLY A 262 -4.07 -13.83 14.08
C GLY A 262 -5.45 -14.47 14.10
N GLY A 263 -5.76 -15.32 13.10
CA GLY A 263 -7.06 -15.99 12.98
C GLY A 263 -8.24 -15.02 13.09
N GLN A 264 -9.31 -15.44 13.77
CA GLN A 264 -10.50 -14.62 13.99
C GLN A 264 -10.20 -13.31 14.73
N ALA A 265 -9.37 -13.36 15.76
CA ALA A 265 -9.02 -12.18 16.56
C ALA A 265 -8.32 -11.12 15.69
N GLY A 266 -7.51 -11.54 14.72
CA GLY A 266 -6.83 -10.67 13.76
C GLY A 266 -7.76 -9.76 12.96
N THR A 267 -9.04 -10.14 12.80
CA THR A 267 -10.03 -9.37 12.05
C THR A 267 -10.78 -8.33 12.89
N SER A 268 -10.59 -8.32 14.21
CA SER A 268 -11.26 -7.37 15.10
C SER A 268 -10.64 -5.97 14.99
N SER A 269 -11.50 -4.95 14.89
CA SER A 269 -11.08 -3.54 14.83
C SER A 269 -10.54 -3.04 16.17
N ARG A 270 -11.05 -3.60 17.28
CA ARG A 270 -10.67 -3.25 18.64
C ARG A 270 -10.93 -4.42 19.58
N ILE A 271 -9.94 -4.78 20.39
CA ILE A 271 -10.05 -5.76 21.47
C ILE A 271 -9.73 -5.03 22.78
N GLU A 272 -10.75 -4.82 23.61
CA GLU A 272 -10.62 -4.12 24.89
C GLU A 272 -10.52 -5.08 26.09
N ASN A 273 -10.84 -6.35 25.87
CA ASN A 273 -10.90 -7.38 26.89
C ASN A 273 -9.75 -8.40 26.82
N TYR A 274 -8.61 -8.01 26.23
CA TYR A 274 -7.41 -8.86 26.22
C TYR A 274 -6.51 -8.50 27.40
N LEU A 275 -6.29 -9.46 28.31
CA LEU A 275 -5.49 -9.26 29.51
C LEU A 275 -4.08 -8.75 29.19
N GLY A 276 -3.55 -7.87 30.04
CA GLY A 276 -2.24 -7.24 29.84
C GLY A 276 -2.21 -6.03 28.90
N PHE A 277 -3.34 -5.67 28.27
CA PHE A 277 -3.48 -4.48 27.42
C PHE A 277 -4.52 -3.52 28.00
N PRO A 278 -4.13 -2.62 28.93
CA PRO A 278 -5.08 -1.80 29.70
C PRO A 278 -5.88 -0.81 28.85
N VAL A 279 -5.37 -0.42 27.68
CA VAL A 279 -6.05 0.47 26.72
C VAL A 279 -6.66 -0.31 25.55
N GLY A 280 -6.59 -1.64 25.56
CA GLY A 280 -6.91 -2.48 24.41
C GLY A 280 -5.94 -2.31 23.24
N LEU A 281 -6.19 -3.06 22.18
CA LEU A 281 -5.41 -3.02 20.94
C LEU A 281 -6.25 -3.49 19.75
N SER A 282 -5.75 -3.31 18.51
CA SER A 282 -6.39 -3.91 17.35
C SER A 282 -6.09 -5.41 17.24
N GLY A 283 -6.93 -6.16 16.53
CA GLY A 283 -6.68 -7.56 16.24
C GLY A 283 -5.39 -7.79 15.46
N SER A 284 -5.12 -6.92 14.48
CA SER A 284 -3.91 -6.98 13.65
C SER A 284 -2.65 -6.67 14.47
N ASP A 285 -2.71 -5.73 15.43
CA ASP A 285 -1.59 -5.48 16.35
C ASP A 285 -1.31 -6.66 17.27
N LEU A 286 -2.36 -7.32 17.77
CA LEU A 286 -2.21 -8.53 18.59
C LEU A 286 -1.50 -9.62 17.79
N ALA A 287 -1.96 -9.87 16.56
CA ALA A 287 -1.39 -10.88 15.66
C ALA A 287 0.08 -10.57 15.34
N ARG A 288 0.39 -9.32 14.96
CA ARG A 288 1.77 -8.88 14.64
C ARG A 288 2.74 -9.15 15.77
N ARG A 289 2.39 -8.66 16.98
CA ARG A 289 3.25 -8.80 18.17
C ARG A 289 3.52 -10.27 18.49
N ALA A 290 2.50 -11.11 18.37
CA ALA A 290 2.64 -12.54 18.60
C ALA A 290 3.50 -13.23 17.52
N VAL A 291 3.34 -12.86 16.24
CA VAL A 291 4.19 -13.35 15.14
C VAL A 291 5.65 -12.93 15.33
N ASP A 292 5.89 -11.67 15.69
CA ASP A 292 7.24 -11.15 15.96
C ASP A 292 7.91 -11.92 17.10
N GLN A 293 7.15 -12.22 18.16
CA GLN A 293 7.63 -13.02 19.28
C GLN A 293 7.91 -14.47 18.89
N ALA A 294 7.00 -15.12 18.16
CA ALA A 294 7.19 -16.49 17.68
C ALA A 294 8.44 -16.61 16.79
N ARG A 295 8.60 -15.70 15.82
CA ARG A 295 9.77 -15.63 14.94
C ARG A 295 11.07 -15.41 15.70
N ARG A 296 11.06 -14.55 16.73
CA ARG A 296 12.23 -14.32 17.60
C ARG A 296 12.71 -15.59 18.30
N PHE A 297 11.79 -16.51 18.65
CA PHE A 297 12.13 -17.82 19.22
C PHE A 297 12.47 -18.88 18.16
N GLY A 298 12.46 -18.53 16.87
CA GLY A 298 12.79 -19.47 15.79
C GLY A 298 11.63 -20.36 15.35
N VAL A 299 10.38 -20.01 15.70
CA VAL A 299 9.20 -20.68 15.14
C VAL A 299 9.18 -20.49 13.63
N GLU A 300 9.05 -21.60 12.92
CA GLU A 300 8.75 -21.56 11.49
C GLU A 300 7.25 -21.37 11.27
N ILE A 301 6.87 -20.38 10.46
CA ILE A 301 5.47 -20.06 10.19
C ILE A 301 5.20 -20.24 8.71
N LEU A 302 4.41 -21.26 8.36
CA LEU A 302 3.97 -21.54 6.99
C LEU A 302 2.63 -20.86 6.75
N THR A 303 2.60 -19.88 5.85
CA THR A 303 1.38 -19.14 5.50
C THR A 303 1.45 -18.57 4.08
N PRO A 304 0.39 -18.73 3.25
CA PRO A 304 -0.81 -19.52 3.49
C PRO A 304 -0.57 -21.01 3.16
N GLN A 305 -0.88 -21.90 4.10
CA GLN A 305 -0.83 -23.36 3.91
C GLN A 305 -1.99 -24.06 4.62
N GLU A 306 -2.67 -24.95 3.89
CA GLU A 306 -3.79 -25.74 4.43
C GLU A 306 -3.34 -27.17 4.72
N VAL A 307 -3.67 -27.66 5.91
CA VAL A 307 -3.55 -29.08 6.27
C VAL A 307 -4.82 -29.81 5.81
N SER A 308 -4.68 -30.73 4.87
CA SER A 308 -5.77 -31.47 4.24
C SER A 308 -6.09 -32.78 4.95
N SER A 309 -5.09 -33.41 5.58
CA SER A 309 -5.30 -34.65 6.36
C SER A 309 -4.28 -34.79 7.49
N ILE A 310 -4.66 -35.61 8.48
CA ILE A 310 -3.83 -35.96 9.64
C ILE A 310 -3.82 -37.48 9.77
N ARG A 311 -2.65 -38.05 10.00
CA ARG A 311 -2.45 -39.48 10.27
C ARG A 311 -1.64 -39.64 11.56
N VAL A 312 -2.02 -40.59 12.41
CA VAL A 312 -1.36 -40.86 13.69
C VAL A 312 -0.81 -42.28 13.65
N GLU A 313 0.51 -42.42 13.83
CA GLU A 313 1.22 -43.69 13.84
C GLU A 313 2.26 -43.63 14.96
N ASP A 314 1.90 -44.10 16.16
CA ASP A 314 2.75 -43.92 17.34
C ASP A 314 4.17 -44.49 17.11
N PRO A 315 5.23 -43.73 17.47
CA PRO A 315 5.22 -42.52 18.30
C PRO A 315 5.05 -41.18 17.53
N TYR A 316 4.72 -41.21 16.24
CA TYR A 316 4.71 -40.05 15.35
C TYR A 316 3.31 -39.62 14.89
N ARG A 317 3.23 -38.40 14.38
CA ARG A 317 2.04 -37.84 13.74
C ARG A 317 2.45 -37.19 12.44
N PHE A 318 1.60 -37.30 11.44
CA PHE A 318 1.82 -36.81 10.09
C PHE A 318 0.69 -35.87 9.71
N ILE A 319 1.04 -34.77 9.05
CA ILE A 319 0.10 -33.93 8.33
C ILE A 319 0.38 -34.04 6.84
N GLN A 320 -0.67 -33.88 6.03
CA GLN A 320 -0.52 -33.61 4.62
C GLN A 320 -0.99 -32.19 4.33
N LEU A 321 -0.17 -31.42 3.63
CA LEU A 321 -0.58 -30.11 3.09
C LEU A 321 -1.46 -30.29 1.86
N ALA A 322 -2.21 -29.26 1.48
CA ALA A 322 -3.00 -29.26 0.23
C ALA A 322 -2.13 -29.48 -1.03
N SER A 323 -0.84 -29.15 -0.98
CA SER A 323 0.15 -29.45 -2.03
C SER A 323 0.49 -30.94 -2.16
N GLY A 324 0.08 -31.77 -1.20
CA GLY A 324 0.48 -33.17 -1.07
C GLY A 324 1.74 -33.39 -0.24
N THR A 325 2.45 -32.33 0.16
CA THR A 325 3.64 -32.41 1.03
C THR A 325 3.28 -33.01 2.38
N GLU A 326 4.01 -34.03 2.80
CA GLU A 326 3.86 -34.64 4.13
C GLU A 326 4.91 -34.07 5.10
N ILE A 327 4.48 -33.72 6.31
CA ILE A 327 5.36 -33.26 7.39
C ILE A 327 5.05 -34.10 8.63
N SER A 328 6.10 -34.55 9.32
CA SER A 328 5.99 -35.43 10.49
C SER A 328 6.41 -34.74 11.79
N CYS A 329 5.91 -35.23 12.92
CA CYS A 329 6.27 -34.69 14.22
C CYS A 329 6.11 -35.66 15.39
N HIS A 330 6.74 -35.31 16.52
CA HIS A 330 6.49 -35.95 17.80
C HIS A 330 5.14 -35.53 18.39
N ALA A 331 4.82 -34.24 18.42
CA ALA A 331 3.59 -33.71 19.00
C ALA A 331 2.85 -32.78 18.05
N MET A 332 1.52 -32.76 18.15
CA MET A 332 0.66 -31.90 17.33
C MET A 332 -0.36 -31.17 18.19
N ILE A 333 -0.53 -29.88 17.94
CA ILE A 333 -1.60 -29.05 18.54
C ILE A 333 -2.55 -28.59 17.43
N LEU A 334 -3.83 -28.90 17.60
CA LEU A 334 -4.89 -28.45 16.70
C LEU A 334 -5.53 -27.17 17.26
N ALA A 335 -5.16 -26.03 16.69
CA ALA A 335 -5.62 -24.70 17.05
C ALA A 335 -6.50 -24.07 15.94
N LEU A 336 -7.38 -24.90 15.35
CA LEU A 336 -8.13 -24.61 14.12
C LEU A 336 -9.18 -23.50 14.23
N GLY A 337 -9.54 -23.09 15.45
CA GLY A 337 -10.55 -22.08 15.69
C GLY A 337 -11.96 -22.51 15.23
N VAL A 338 -12.73 -21.54 14.72
CA VAL A 338 -14.10 -21.75 14.23
C VAL A 338 -14.34 -20.92 12.96
N SER A 339 -15.27 -21.37 12.13
CA SER A 339 -15.76 -20.63 10.95
C SER A 339 -17.05 -19.89 11.26
N TRP A 340 -17.26 -18.72 10.65
CA TRP A 340 -18.54 -18.02 10.73
C TRP A 340 -19.65 -18.87 10.11
N ARG A 341 -20.83 -18.82 10.74
CA ARG A 341 -22.05 -19.35 10.14
C ARG A 341 -22.43 -18.45 8.98
N ARG A 342 -22.53 -19.04 7.78
CA ARG A 342 -23.03 -18.35 6.60
C ARG A 342 -24.55 -18.25 6.65
N LEU A 343 -25.08 -17.15 6.14
CA LEU A 343 -26.53 -16.99 6.01
C LEU A 343 -27.01 -17.90 4.86
N SER A 344 -27.98 -18.76 5.13
CA SER A 344 -28.51 -19.69 4.12
C SER A 344 -29.64 -19.03 3.33
N VAL A 345 -29.27 -18.16 2.37
CA VAL A 345 -30.21 -17.42 1.51
C VAL A 345 -29.78 -17.59 0.05
N PRO A 346 -30.73 -17.83 -0.89
CA PRO A 346 -30.41 -17.97 -2.31
C PRO A 346 -29.58 -16.80 -2.86
N GLY A 347 -28.52 -17.12 -3.59
CA GLY A 347 -27.66 -16.13 -4.25
C GLY A 347 -26.53 -15.54 -3.39
N LEU A 348 -26.45 -15.87 -2.10
CA LEU A 348 -25.46 -15.29 -1.19
C LEU A 348 -24.01 -15.68 -1.53
N ASP A 349 -23.78 -16.91 -1.99
CA ASP A 349 -22.44 -17.36 -2.36
C ASP A 349 -21.85 -16.52 -3.51
N ARG A 350 -22.68 -16.09 -4.46
CA ARG A 350 -22.27 -15.19 -5.56
C ARG A 350 -21.88 -13.79 -5.08
N LEU A 351 -22.51 -13.33 -3.99
CA LEU A 351 -22.28 -11.99 -3.43
C LEU A 351 -21.18 -11.99 -2.35
N THR A 352 -20.71 -13.16 -1.93
CA THR A 352 -19.64 -13.26 -0.92
C THR A 352 -18.33 -12.72 -1.52
N GLY A 353 -17.75 -11.70 -0.89
CA GLY A 353 -16.62 -10.93 -1.43
C GLY A 353 -17.01 -9.86 -2.46
N ALA A 354 -18.32 -9.71 -2.74
CA ALA A 354 -18.89 -8.80 -3.73
C ALA A 354 -20.13 -8.10 -3.14
N GLY A 355 -19.94 -7.40 -2.03
CA GLY A 355 -21.00 -6.71 -1.28
C GLY A 355 -21.51 -7.46 -0.04
N VAL A 356 -21.28 -8.77 0.04
CA VAL A 356 -21.47 -9.54 1.29
C VAL A 356 -20.12 -9.97 1.81
N TYR A 357 -19.81 -9.63 3.05
CA TYR A 357 -18.54 -9.95 3.67
C TYR A 357 -18.75 -10.62 5.03
N TYR A 358 -17.80 -11.47 5.42
CA TYR A 358 -17.80 -12.14 6.72
C TYR A 358 -16.66 -11.61 7.58
N GLY A 359 -16.91 -11.50 8.89
CA GLY A 359 -16.05 -10.71 9.78
C GLY A 359 -16.28 -9.21 9.62
N ALA A 360 -15.39 -8.38 10.14
CA ALA A 360 -15.50 -6.93 10.02
C ALA A 360 -15.08 -6.39 8.64
N ALA A 361 -14.46 -7.22 7.79
CA ALA A 361 -14.02 -6.90 6.43
C ALA A 361 -13.44 -5.48 6.29
N GLN A 362 -12.50 -5.14 7.18
CA GLN A 362 -12.00 -3.77 7.33
C GLN A 362 -11.40 -3.20 6.04
N THR A 363 -10.95 -4.09 5.15
CA THR A 363 -10.43 -3.79 3.81
C THR A 363 -11.45 -3.12 2.88
N GLU A 364 -12.75 -3.23 3.17
CA GLU A 364 -13.80 -2.64 2.35
C GLU A 364 -14.32 -1.31 2.90
N ALA A 365 -13.94 -0.93 4.12
CA ALA A 365 -14.50 0.25 4.79
C ALA A 365 -14.27 1.55 4.03
N LEU A 366 -13.10 1.75 3.42
CA LEU A 366 -12.84 2.94 2.59
C LEU A 366 -13.76 3.02 1.38
N SER A 367 -14.12 1.87 0.79
CA SER A 367 -15.04 1.78 -0.34
C SER A 367 -16.50 2.01 0.07
N CYS A 368 -16.82 1.91 1.36
CA CYS A 368 -18.15 2.16 1.88
C CYS A 368 -18.48 3.66 2.07
N LYS A 369 -17.58 4.56 1.67
CA LYS A 369 -17.86 5.99 1.73
C LYS A 369 -19.15 6.33 0.95
N ASP A 370 -20.03 7.09 1.59
CA ASP A 370 -21.33 7.50 1.05
C ASP A 370 -22.35 6.35 0.82
N GLU A 371 -22.04 5.13 1.28
CA GLU A 371 -22.89 3.95 1.13
C GLU A 371 -23.69 3.64 2.40
N ASP A 372 -24.76 2.86 2.24
CA ASP A 372 -25.49 2.28 3.37
C ASP A 372 -24.96 0.86 3.65
N VAL A 373 -24.47 0.64 4.87
CA VAL A 373 -23.90 -0.63 5.32
C VAL A 373 -24.86 -1.35 6.23
N TYR A 374 -25.09 -2.65 5.97
CA TYR A 374 -25.93 -3.51 6.78
C TYR A 374 -25.08 -4.53 7.53
N ILE A 375 -25.17 -4.53 8.87
CA ILE A 375 -24.47 -5.47 9.73
C ILE A 375 -25.46 -6.50 10.27
N VAL A 376 -25.29 -7.76 9.89
CA VAL A 376 -26.14 -8.86 10.36
C VAL A 376 -25.54 -9.47 11.63
N GLY A 377 -26.13 -9.18 12.78
CA GLY A 377 -25.71 -9.72 14.08
C GLY A 377 -25.94 -8.76 15.24
N GLY A 378 -26.00 -9.31 16.46
CA GLY A 378 -26.22 -8.54 17.71
C GLY A 378 -25.24 -8.87 18.84
N ALA A 379 -24.09 -9.45 18.50
CA ALA A 379 -23.02 -9.76 19.46
C ALA A 379 -21.85 -8.76 19.33
N ASN A 380 -20.83 -8.88 20.19
CA ASN A 380 -19.69 -7.97 20.22
C ASN A 380 -19.05 -7.70 18.85
N SER A 381 -18.78 -8.74 18.06
CA SER A 381 -18.18 -8.58 16.73
C SER A 381 -19.04 -7.71 15.80
N ALA A 382 -20.37 -7.83 15.88
CA ALA A 382 -21.28 -7.02 15.08
C ALA A 382 -21.30 -5.56 15.55
N GLY A 383 -21.32 -5.32 16.87
CA GLY A 383 -21.24 -3.95 17.40
C GLY A 383 -19.91 -3.27 17.08
N GLN A 384 -18.80 -3.99 17.16
CA GLN A 384 -17.48 -3.48 16.80
C GLN A 384 -17.38 -3.15 15.30
N ALA A 385 -17.98 -3.99 14.45
CA ALA A 385 -18.08 -3.70 13.02
C ALA A 385 -18.94 -2.46 12.80
N ALA A 386 -20.09 -2.34 13.46
CA ALA A 386 -20.97 -1.18 13.32
C ALA A 386 -20.26 0.14 13.69
N MET A 387 -19.58 0.16 14.83
CA MET A 387 -18.77 1.31 15.28
C MET A 387 -17.56 1.60 14.39
N TYR A 388 -17.03 0.59 13.70
CA TYR A 388 -15.94 0.78 12.76
C TYR A 388 -16.45 1.41 11.46
N PHE A 389 -17.51 0.85 10.87
CA PHE A 389 -18.09 1.33 9.62
C PHE A 389 -18.80 2.68 9.78
N SER A 390 -19.30 3.06 10.96
CA SER A 390 -19.92 4.38 11.17
C SER A 390 -18.97 5.56 10.93
N LYS A 391 -17.66 5.31 10.91
CA LYS A 391 -16.63 6.31 10.58
C LYS A 391 -16.45 6.54 9.07
N TYR A 392 -16.99 5.65 8.24
CA TYR A 392 -16.77 5.64 6.79
C TYR A 392 -18.08 5.71 6.01
N ALA A 393 -19.07 4.91 6.40
CA ALA A 393 -20.36 4.78 5.73
C ALA A 393 -21.26 5.98 5.97
N ARG A 394 -22.20 6.21 5.05
CA ARG A 394 -23.27 7.21 5.22
C ARG A 394 -24.22 6.79 6.34
N HIS A 395 -24.59 5.52 6.36
CA HIS A 395 -25.49 4.95 7.36
C HIS A 395 -25.11 3.52 7.67
N VAL A 396 -25.20 3.12 8.94
CA VAL A 396 -24.98 1.73 9.37
C VAL A 396 -26.24 1.19 10.03
N THR A 397 -26.82 0.16 9.45
CA THR A 397 -28.01 -0.52 9.98
C THR A 397 -27.62 -1.86 10.57
N MET A 398 -27.89 -2.09 11.86
CA MET A 398 -27.71 -3.39 12.48
C MET A 398 -28.99 -4.22 12.41
N LEU A 399 -28.92 -5.41 11.81
CA LEU A 399 -30.01 -6.39 11.80
C LEU A 399 -29.80 -7.41 12.91
N VAL A 400 -30.63 -7.32 13.93
CA VAL A 400 -30.56 -8.17 15.12
C VAL A 400 -31.76 -9.10 15.13
N ARG A 401 -31.50 -10.42 15.20
CA ARG A 401 -32.57 -11.44 15.26
C ARG A 401 -33.31 -11.44 16.60
N GLY A 402 -32.64 -11.02 17.68
CA GLY A 402 -33.21 -10.95 19.02
C GLY A 402 -33.94 -9.62 19.26
N GLU A 403 -34.66 -9.55 20.38
CA GLU A 403 -35.43 -8.36 20.79
C GLU A 403 -34.55 -7.19 21.25
N SER A 404 -33.29 -7.46 21.65
CA SER A 404 -32.35 -6.44 22.13
C SER A 404 -30.89 -6.83 21.90
N LEU A 405 -29.99 -5.85 22.00
CA LEU A 405 -28.53 -6.05 22.02
C LEU A 405 -28.03 -6.61 23.37
N THR A 406 -28.74 -6.32 24.47
CA THR A 406 -28.30 -6.59 25.85
C THR A 406 -28.08 -8.07 26.17
N LYS A 407 -28.64 -8.98 25.37
CA LYS A 407 -28.48 -10.42 25.57
C LYS A 407 -27.11 -10.95 25.16
N SER A 408 -26.48 -10.37 24.12
CA SER A 408 -25.28 -10.93 23.49
C SER A 408 -24.15 -9.92 23.26
N MET A 409 -24.41 -8.64 23.50
CA MET A 409 -23.43 -7.57 23.38
C MET A 409 -23.02 -7.06 24.76
N SER A 410 -21.74 -6.79 24.94
CA SER A 410 -21.20 -6.17 26.15
C SER A 410 -21.74 -4.76 26.32
N GLN A 411 -22.06 -4.39 27.57
CA GLN A 411 -22.72 -3.12 27.89
C GLN A 411 -21.97 -1.89 27.36
N TYR A 412 -20.65 -1.84 27.51
CA TYR A 412 -19.84 -0.70 27.03
C TYR A 412 -20.04 -0.42 25.54
N LEU A 413 -20.25 -1.46 24.73
CA LEU A 413 -20.41 -1.36 23.28
C LEU A 413 -21.83 -0.94 22.91
N ILE A 414 -22.82 -1.37 23.70
CA ILE A 414 -24.21 -0.88 23.58
C ILE A 414 -24.24 0.63 23.85
N ASP A 415 -23.56 1.07 24.91
CA ASP A 415 -23.49 2.49 25.29
C ASP A 415 -22.78 3.32 24.21
N GLN A 416 -21.69 2.80 23.64
CA GLN A 416 -20.99 3.44 22.52
C GLN A 416 -21.86 3.57 21.26
N ILE A 417 -22.61 2.52 20.90
CA ILE A 417 -23.54 2.56 19.77
C ILE A 417 -24.63 3.59 20.01
N ALA A 418 -25.24 3.61 21.20
CA ALA A 418 -26.29 4.57 21.54
C ALA A 418 -25.80 6.03 21.55
N ALA A 419 -24.52 6.26 21.84
CA ALA A 419 -23.90 7.59 21.81
C ALA A 419 -23.44 8.02 20.41
N THR A 420 -23.49 7.14 19.41
CA THR A 420 -23.07 7.41 18.04
C THR A 420 -24.28 7.82 17.20
N PRO A 421 -24.28 9.04 16.61
CA PRO A 421 -25.43 9.60 15.89
C PRO A 421 -25.75 8.90 14.56
#